data_AF-A0A2V6Q5B5-F1
#
_entry.id   AF-A0A2V6Q5B5-F1
#
_cell.length_a   1.000
_cell.length_b   1.000
_cell.length_c   1.000
_cell.angle_alpha   90.00
_cell.angle_beta   90.00
_cell.angle_gamma   90.00
#
_symmetry.space_group_name_H-M   'P 1'
#
loop_
_entity.id
_entity.type
_entity.pdbx_description
1 polymer ?
#
loop_
_entity_poly.entity_id
_entity_poly.type
_entity_poly.pdbx_seq_one_letter_code
_entity_poly.pdbx_strand_id
1 'polypeptide(L)'
;MAPAQRPIDISRPPTAGEAFISATPTTADAANTGSTRTNTRQDRYQPARRESQVKKPKGSMTAGVINVKHFGWSAGPVSTFACPAILGGHPREREATTVIRDLGDGLVLRASTPADAEAMAAFVGDVLRAQDSDEPNHHMSAWTRDLHEGRHPTFRPGDCTIVADAGGRIVSCLHLVTQTWTYGGVPIAVGQPELIGTSPEYRGRHLVRAQFDVVHGWSAARGHPMLAISGIPWFYRQFGYELAIERGGGPGVRRDAIVPLPPPPPAWRVRRATVDDAAFLADTYTAAAARSLVSVPRDATLWRYELTGHSADSAQRRGVLVLERDGHTVGYITHGLELFSSGSLVVTQFELTAGVSWREAWLAALAPLFEAGDAVAAGTPVGRCTALSFWLLGREHPLDRVFRFQERDDPYAFYVRLPDVATFLRAVTPALERRLAASVCAGHSGTLTLGFYRDGVKLAFERGKVTVLEGWRPDIAVRGLEFGRTSPDARRPVAMFPDLTFLQLVFGFRSLRELEAAFPDCVVRTNEARALLDALFPRTPSDVWPVL
;
A
#
# COMPACT_ATOMS: atom_id res chain seq x y z
N MET A 1 20.65 20.52 48.28
CA MET A 1 21.99 21.09 48.52
C MET A 1 23.01 19.97 48.35
N ALA A 2 24.01 20.21 47.50
CA ALA A 2 25.04 19.28 47.06
C ALA A 2 26.06 18.91 48.15
N PRO A 3 26.97 17.97 47.84
CA PRO A 3 28.37 18.39 47.79
C PRO A 3 29.05 18.08 46.46
N ALA A 4 29.97 18.97 46.12
CA ALA A 4 30.67 19.11 44.86
C ALA A 4 31.87 18.16 44.71
N GLN A 5 32.12 17.69 43.49
CA GLN A 5 33.39 17.12 43.05
C GLN A 5 34.12 18.13 42.15
N ARG A 6 35.43 18.28 42.40
CA ARG A 6 36.38 19.14 41.67
C ARG A 6 36.99 18.42 40.44
N PRO A 7 37.57 19.16 39.48
CA PRO A 7 37.72 18.75 38.08
C PRO A 7 39.12 18.20 37.74
N ILE A 8 39.20 17.48 36.61
CA ILE A 8 40.45 17.15 35.92
C ILE A 8 40.45 17.87 34.56
N ASP A 9 41.48 18.68 34.37
CA ASP A 9 41.81 19.47 33.18
C ASP A 9 42.95 18.78 32.43
N ILE A 10 42.86 18.67 31.11
CA ILE A 10 43.98 18.24 30.25
C ILE A 10 43.97 19.07 28.96
N SER A 11 44.96 19.96 28.88
CA SER A 11 45.31 20.81 27.75
C SER A 11 46.11 20.08 26.65
N ARG A 12 45.87 20.49 25.39
CA ARG A 12 46.55 20.16 24.11
C ARG A 12 48.03 20.68 24.01
N PRO A 13 48.71 20.67 22.82
CA PRO A 13 49.42 19.60 22.07
C PRO A 13 50.91 20.01 21.82
N PRO A 14 51.69 19.38 20.89
CA PRO A 14 51.87 19.99 19.55
C PRO A 14 52.20 19.01 18.38
N THR A 15 52.37 19.59 17.19
CA THR A 15 52.44 19.06 15.82
C THR A 15 53.85 19.02 15.17
N ALA A 16 54.00 18.10 14.19
CA ALA A 16 54.67 18.19 12.86
C ALA A 16 56.20 17.91 12.64
N GLY A 17 56.47 17.20 11.52
CA GLY A 17 57.74 17.05 10.75
C GLY A 17 58.41 15.67 10.90
N GLU A 18 58.86 14.90 9.89
CA GLU A 18 59.17 15.08 8.45
C GLU A 18 59.14 13.71 7.71
N ALA A 19 59.23 13.74 6.37
CA ALA A 19 59.04 12.65 5.40
C ALA A 19 60.32 11.85 5.02
N PHE A 20 60.18 10.73 4.27
CA PHE A 20 61.02 10.21 3.14
C PHE A 20 60.62 8.73 2.84
N ILE A 21 59.89 8.39 1.77
CA ILE A 21 60.27 7.96 0.38
C ILE A 21 60.71 6.46 0.19
N SER A 22 59.95 5.78 -0.70
CA SER A 22 60.37 4.83 -1.78
C SER A 22 60.47 3.29 -1.61
N ALA A 23 59.66 2.62 -2.46
CA ALA A 23 59.91 1.47 -3.35
C ALA A 23 59.90 -0.01 -2.86
N THR A 24 58.99 -0.76 -3.49
CA THR A 24 58.96 -2.22 -3.80
C THR A 24 60.07 -2.62 -4.82
N PRO A 25 60.37 -3.92 -5.17
CA PRO A 25 59.47 -5.11 -5.27
C PRO A 25 60.07 -6.54 -5.03
N THR A 26 59.21 -7.59 -5.17
CA THR A 26 59.46 -9.00 -5.62
C THR A 26 60.34 -9.94 -4.74
N THR A 27 60.07 -11.24 -4.48
CA THR A 27 59.56 -12.39 -5.28
C THR A 27 59.01 -13.54 -4.41
N ALA A 28 58.01 -14.29 -4.94
CA ALA A 28 57.72 -15.75 -4.95
C ALA A 28 58.32 -16.71 -3.87
N ASP A 29 57.73 -17.83 -3.44
CA ASP A 29 56.55 -18.64 -3.80
C ASP A 29 56.37 -19.68 -2.67
N ALA A 30 55.15 -20.10 -2.33
CA ALA A 30 54.78 -21.48 -1.93
C ALA A 30 53.35 -21.55 -1.38
N ALA A 31 52.59 -22.48 -1.94
CA ALA A 31 51.18 -22.73 -1.74
C ALA A 31 50.77 -23.10 -0.31
N ASN A 32 49.57 -22.69 0.12
CA ASN A 32 48.61 -23.67 0.62
C ASN A 32 47.15 -23.20 0.55
N THR A 33 46.31 -24.18 0.29
CA THR A 33 44.86 -24.20 0.06
C THR A 33 44.01 -23.43 1.07
N GLY A 34 43.09 -22.61 0.56
CA GLY A 34 42.10 -21.87 1.35
C GLY A 34 40.77 -21.77 0.61
N SER A 35 39.85 -22.65 0.98
CA SER A 35 38.44 -22.68 0.55
C SER A 35 37.75 -21.35 0.86
N THR A 36 37.42 -20.57 -0.17
CA THR A 36 36.48 -19.45 -0.05
C THR A 36 35.08 -19.93 -0.43
N ARG A 37 34.21 -20.01 0.57
CA ARG A 37 32.74 -20.04 0.41
C ARG A 37 32.31 -18.96 -0.58
N THR A 38 31.84 -19.39 -1.74
CA THR A 38 31.13 -18.55 -2.69
C THR A 38 29.79 -18.14 -2.08
N ASN A 39 29.64 -16.84 -1.90
CA ASN A 39 28.44 -16.16 -1.43
C ASN A 39 27.51 -15.98 -2.65
N THR A 40 26.56 -16.89 -2.85
CA THR A 40 25.50 -16.76 -3.86
C THR A 40 24.44 -15.76 -3.38
N ARG A 41 24.73 -14.48 -3.56
CA ARG A 41 23.76 -13.37 -3.48
C ARG A 41 24.11 -12.31 -4.52
N GLN A 42 23.73 -12.55 -5.77
CA GLN A 42 23.35 -11.52 -6.76
C GLN A 42 23.04 -12.17 -8.10
N ASP A 43 21.83 -12.69 -8.26
CA ASP A 43 21.19 -12.75 -9.58
C ASP A 43 19.92 -11.89 -9.49
N ARG A 44 20.09 -10.60 -9.76
CA ARG A 44 18.99 -9.68 -10.08
C ARG A 44 19.26 -9.09 -11.45
N TYR A 45 18.36 -9.39 -12.38
CA TYR A 45 18.01 -8.60 -13.55
C TYR A 45 19.15 -8.33 -14.56
N GLN A 46 19.36 -9.26 -15.49
CA GLN A 46 19.89 -8.95 -16.82
C GLN A 46 18.73 -9.01 -17.83
N PRO A 47 18.30 -7.90 -18.44
CA PRO A 47 17.41 -7.99 -19.59
C PRO A 47 18.19 -8.60 -20.75
N ALA A 48 17.72 -9.74 -21.26
CA ALA A 48 18.24 -10.37 -22.45
C ALA A 48 18.23 -9.36 -23.61
N ARG A 49 19.42 -8.94 -24.06
CA ARG A 49 19.58 -8.27 -25.35
C ARG A 49 19.23 -9.29 -26.44
N ARG A 50 18.01 -9.21 -26.99
CA ARG A 50 17.79 -9.72 -28.34
C ARG A 50 18.35 -8.69 -29.31
N GLU A 51 19.37 -9.08 -30.07
CA GLU A 51 19.87 -8.34 -31.21
C GLU A 51 18.76 -8.20 -32.26
N SER A 52 18.13 -7.03 -32.33
CA SER A 52 17.28 -6.68 -33.47
C SER A 52 18.15 -6.06 -34.56
N GLN A 53 18.49 -6.84 -35.58
CA GLN A 53 18.97 -6.31 -36.85
C GLN A 53 17.80 -5.60 -37.56
N VAL A 54 17.67 -4.29 -37.38
CA VAL A 54 16.82 -3.45 -38.24
C VAL A 54 17.59 -2.20 -38.64
N LYS A 55 17.80 -2.05 -39.96
CA LYS A 55 18.42 -0.89 -40.61
C LYS A 55 17.64 0.39 -40.30
N LYS A 56 18.34 1.44 -39.85
CA LYS A 56 17.83 2.82 -39.75
C LYS A 56 17.56 3.44 -41.13
N PRO A 57 16.44 4.14 -41.36
CA PRO A 57 16.34 5.18 -42.37
C PRO A 57 16.71 6.56 -41.80
N LYS A 58 17.29 7.41 -42.67
CA LYS A 58 17.77 8.77 -42.40
C LYS A 58 16.67 9.83 -42.55
N GLY A 59 16.82 10.93 -41.79
CA GLY A 59 16.22 12.27 -42.04
C GLY A 59 14.78 12.43 -41.53
N SER A 60 14.28 13.61 -41.14
CA SER A 60 14.77 14.99 -41.14
C SER A 60 13.88 15.77 -40.15
N MET A 61 14.41 16.86 -39.59
CA MET A 61 13.73 17.83 -38.75
C MET A 61 12.50 18.46 -39.40
N THR A 62 11.50 18.84 -38.61
CA THR A 62 10.90 20.18 -38.65
C THR A 62 10.08 20.45 -37.39
N ALA A 63 10.32 21.62 -36.79
CA ALA A 63 9.60 22.19 -35.67
C ALA A 63 8.28 22.82 -36.15
N GLY A 64 7.20 22.64 -35.39
CA GLY A 64 5.91 23.29 -35.62
C GLY A 64 5.39 23.89 -34.32
N VAL A 65 5.48 25.21 -34.21
CA VAL A 65 4.87 26.03 -33.16
C VAL A 65 3.36 26.01 -33.35
N ILE A 66 2.59 25.64 -32.32
CA ILE A 66 1.13 25.83 -32.31
C ILE A 66 0.74 26.71 -31.12
N ASN A 67 0.07 27.78 -31.47
CA ASN A 67 -0.37 28.92 -30.69
C ASN A 67 -1.69 28.56 -29.96
N VAL A 68 -1.71 28.56 -28.63
CA VAL A 68 -2.92 28.28 -27.84
C VAL A 68 -3.61 29.60 -27.50
N LYS A 69 -4.77 29.85 -28.11
CA LYS A 69 -5.65 30.96 -27.78
C LYS A 69 -6.42 30.68 -26.49
N HIS A 70 -6.41 31.68 -25.61
CA HIS A 70 -7.24 31.81 -24.42
C HIS A 70 -8.74 31.76 -24.74
N PHE A 71 -9.50 30.99 -23.95
CA PHE A 71 -10.95 31.17 -23.80
C PHE A 71 -11.27 31.35 -22.32
N GLY A 72 -11.67 32.58 -21.97
CA GLY A 72 -12.12 32.97 -20.65
C GLY A 72 -13.52 32.45 -20.36
N TRP A 73 -13.73 31.97 -19.14
CA TRP A 73 -15.03 31.64 -18.59
C TRP A 73 -15.60 32.86 -17.87
N SER A 74 -16.81 33.25 -18.24
CA SER A 74 -17.61 34.26 -17.53
C SER A 74 -18.78 33.56 -16.84
N ALA A 75 -19.00 33.92 -15.58
CA ALA A 75 -20.07 33.42 -14.73
C ALA A 75 -21.35 34.26 -14.91
N GLY A 76 -22.51 33.62 -14.82
CA GLY A 76 -23.84 34.24 -14.78
C GLY A 76 -24.92 33.21 -14.39
N PRO A 77 -26.07 33.64 -13.83
CA PRO A 77 -26.49 33.19 -12.50
C PRO A 77 -27.63 32.16 -12.44
N VAL A 78 -27.81 31.67 -11.20
CA VAL A 78 -28.82 30.76 -10.67
C VAL A 78 -30.26 31.23 -10.95
N SER A 79 -31.12 30.30 -11.39
CA SER A 79 -32.58 30.47 -11.38
C SER A 79 -33.27 29.14 -11.11
N THR A 80 -33.92 29.06 -9.95
CA THR A 80 -34.92 28.09 -9.51
C THR A 80 -36.19 28.14 -10.36
N PHE A 81 -36.69 27.02 -10.87
CA PHE A 81 -38.10 26.86 -11.25
C PHE A 81 -38.62 25.44 -10.95
N ALA A 82 -39.86 25.42 -10.45
CA ALA A 82 -40.59 24.27 -9.95
C ALA A 82 -41.24 23.42 -11.07
N CYS A 83 -41.58 22.18 -10.70
CA CYS A 83 -42.31 21.18 -11.50
C CYS A 83 -43.70 21.64 -11.95
N PRO A 84 -44.16 21.07 -13.08
CA PRO A 84 -45.50 20.50 -13.13
C PRO A 84 -45.50 19.05 -13.64
N ALA A 85 -46.32 18.22 -13.00
CA ALA A 85 -46.60 16.84 -13.38
C ALA A 85 -47.52 16.79 -14.61
N ILE A 86 -47.20 15.94 -15.59
CA ILE A 86 -48.17 15.40 -16.57
C ILE A 86 -47.87 13.91 -16.81
N LEU A 87 -48.96 13.14 -16.77
CA LEU A 87 -49.12 11.70 -16.92
C LEU A 87 -48.78 11.18 -18.33
N GLY A 88 -48.37 9.90 -18.39
CA GLY A 88 -48.86 8.97 -19.40
C GLY A 88 -48.02 8.80 -20.66
N GLY A 89 -47.07 7.86 -20.61
CA GLY A 89 -46.44 7.27 -21.79
C GLY A 89 -45.27 6.40 -21.36
N HIS A 90 -45.44 5.07 -21.36
CA HIS A 90 -44.35 4.12 -21.14
C HIS A 90 -43.20 4.41 -22.11
N PRO A 91 -42.03 4.88 -21.64
CA PRO A 91 -40.85 4.82 -22.47
C PRO A 91 -40.46 3.34 -22.52
N ARG A 92 -40.33 2.79 -23.74
CA ARG A 92 -39.43 1.64 -23.94
C ARG A 92 -38.14 1.99 -23.20
N GLU A 93 -37.69 1.13 -22.29
CA GLU A 93 -36.40 1.25 -21.63
C GLU A 93 -35.35 1.56 -22.69
N ARG A 94 -34.92 2.82 -22.75
CA ARG A 94 -33.68 3.16 -23.42
C ARG A 94 -32.63 2.55 -22.49
N GLU A 95 -31.95 1.51 -22.95
CA GLU A 95 -30.70 1.05 -22.33
C GLU A 95 -29.89 2.29 -21.97
N ALA A 96 -29.65 2.51 -20.67
CA ALA A 96 -28.80 3.58 -20.22
C ALA A 96 -27.45 3.38 -20.91
N THR A 97 -27.06 4.30 -21.80
CA THR A 97 -25.83 4.17 -22.58
C THR A 97 -24.65 4.05 -21.62
N THR A 98 -24.07 2.87 -21.54
CA THR A 98 -22.88 2.57 -20.72
C THR A 98 -21.63 3.26 -21.26
N VAL A 99 -21.69 3.75 -22.50
CA VAL A 99 -20.64 4.51 -23.18
C VAL A 99 -20.34 5.81 -22.42
N ILE A 100 -19.08 5.96 -22.03
CA ILE A 100 -18.58 7.12 -21.29
C ILE A 100 -17.86 8.07 -22.26
N ARG A 101 -17.04 7.53 -23.17
CA ARG A 101 -16.21 8.32 -24.08
C ARG A 101 -15.81 7.51 -25.32
N ASP A 102 -15.86 8.15 -26.49
CA ASP A 102 -15.18 7.68 -27.70
C ASP A 102 -13.69 8.07 -27.62
N LEU A 103 -12.79 7.09 -27.78
CA LEU A 103 -11.34 7.29 -27.71
C LEU A 103 -10.68 7.45 -29.10
N GLY A 104 -11.46 7.38 -30.19
CA GLY A 104 -10.95 7.34 -31.56
C GLY A 104 -10.47 5.94 -31.96
N ASP A 105 -10.11 5.77 -33.25
CA ASP A 105 -9.61 4.51 -33.82
C ASP A 105 -10.52 3.28 -33.58
N GLY A 106 -11.84 3.51 -33.45
CA GLY A 106 -12.81 2.47 -33.15
C GLY A 106 -12.77 1.96 -31.70
N LEU A 107 -12.11 2.68 -30.78
CA LEU A 107 -12.05 2.35 -29.35
C LEU A 107 -13.11 3.11 -28.56
N VAL A 108 -13.87 2.38 -27.74
CA VAL A 108 -14.92 2.96 -26.89
C VAL A 108 -14.63 2.66 -25.42
N LEU A 109 -14.62 3.69 -24.58
CA LEU A 109 -14.59 3.59 -23.13
C LEU A 109 -16.02 3.58 -22.59
N ARG A 110 -16.37 2.53 -21.85
CA ARG A 110 -17.69 2.35 -21.24
C ARG A 110 -17.59 1.79 -19.81
N ALA A 111 -18.67 1.90 -19.06
CA ALA A 111 -18.83 1.11 -17.83
C ALA A 111 -19.15 -0.36 -18.19
N SER A 112 -18.72 -1.28 -17.33
CA SER A 112 -19.12 -2.68 -17.42
C SER A 112 -20.56 -2.90 -16.95
N THR A 113 -21.09 -4.06 -17.33
CA THR A 113 -22.42 -4.54 -16.98
C THR A 113 -22.32 -5.98 -16.46
N PRO A 114 -23.36 -6.53 -15.80
CA PRO A 114 -23.37 -7.94 -15.43
C PRO A 114 -23.15 -8.90 -16.61
N ALA A 115 -23.55 -8.52 -17.83
CA ALA A 115 -23.35 -9.33 -19.04
C ALA A 115 -21.87 -9.47 -19.44
N ASP A 116 -20.98 -8.62 -18.91
CA ASP A 116 -19.54 -8.67 -19.20
C ASP A 116 -18.79 -9.71 -18.34
N ALA A 117 -19.44 -10.35 -17.36
CA ALA A 117 -18.77 -11.16 -16.32
C ALA A 117 -17.79 -12.19 -16.87
N GLU A 118 -18.22 -13.03 -17.83
CA GLU A 118 -17.38 -14.09 -18.41
C GLU A 118 -16.25 -13.53 -19.28
N ALA A 119 -16.55 -12.56 -20.14
CA ALA A 119 -15.56 -11.93 -21.00
C ALA A 119 -14.50 -11.19 -20.19
N MET A 120 -14.91 -10.53 -19.10
CA MET A 120 -14.02 -9.84 -18.17
C MET A 120 -13.16 -10.81 -17.39
N ALA A 121 -13.72 -11.91 -16.88
CA ALA A 121 -12.97 -12.96 -16.20
C ALA A 121 -11.88 -13.55 -17.09
N ALA A 122 -12.21 -13.89 -18.34
CA ALA A 122 -11.25 -14.39 -19.32
C ALA A 122 -10.16 -13.35 -19.63
N PHE A 123 -10.55 -12.09 -19.86
CA PHE A 123 -9.61 -11.00 -20.12
C PHE A 123 -8.65 -10.76 -18.96
N VAL A 124 -9.16 -10.65 -17.73
CA VAL A 124 -8.34 -10.39 -16.54
C VAL A 124 -7.37 -11.53 -16.26
N GLY A 125 -7.82 -12.78 -16.36
CA GLY A 125 -6.94 -13.95 -16.22
C GLY A 125 -5.80 -13.95 -17.24
N ASP A 126 -6.07 -13.51 -18.47
CA ASP A 126 -5.06 -13.42 -19.53
C ASP A 126 -4.07 -12.27 -19.33
N VAL A 127 -4.52 -11.07 -18.94
CA VAL A 127 -3.62 -9.92 -18.81
C VAL A 127 -2.88 -9.87 -17.47
N LEU A 128 -3.38 -10.54 -16.43
CA LEU A 128 -2.79 -10.64 -15.09
C LEU A 128 -2.26 -12.05 -14.79
N ARG A 129 -1.59 -12.64 -15.78
CA ARG A 129 -0.83 -13.90 -15.64
C ARG A 129 0.18 -13.80 -14.51
N ALA A 130 0.45 -14.93 -13.87
CA ALA A 130 1.58 -15.05 -12.96
C ALA A 130 2.88 -14.69 -13.70
N GLN A 131 3.86 -14.14 -12.97
CA GLN A 131 5.12 -13.75 -13.57
C GLN A 131 5.77 -14.96 -14.25
N ASP A 132 6.19 -14.78 -15.51
CA ASP A 132 6.85 -15.79 -16.34
C ASP A 132 5.96 -17.04 -16.65
N SER A 133 4.63 -16.93 -16.51
CA SER A 133 3.66 -17.98 -16.86
C SER A 133 3.03 -17.77 -18.23
N ASP A 134 3.03 -18.82 -19.05
CA ASP A 134 2.34 -18.88 -20.35
C ASP A 134 0.85 -19.25 -20.23
N GLU A 135 0.35 -19.55 -19.02
CA GLU A 135 -1.05 -19.88 -18.76
C GLU A 135 -1.81 -18.71 -18.09
N PRO A 136 -3.09 -18.46 -18.45
CA PRO A 136 -3.94 -17.48 -17.78
C PRO A 136 -4.06 -17.76 -16.28
N ASN A 137 -4.17 -16.68 -15.50
CA ASN A 137 -4.37 -16.79 -14.06
C ASN A 137 -5.83 -17.10 -13.73
N HIS A 138 -6.14 -18.39 -13.60
CA HIS A 138 -7.50 -18.87 -13.31
C HIS A 138 -8.08 -18.33 -11.99
N HIS A 139 -7.24 -18.12 -10.95
CA HIS A 139 -7.69 -17.55 -9.68
C HIS A 139 -8.13 -16.09 -9.81
N MET A 140 -7.44 -15.32 -10.66
CA MET A 140 -7.81 -13.94 -10.99
C MET A 140 -9.08 -13.91 -11.86
N SER A 141 -9.27 -14.87 -12.75
CA SER A 141 -10.53 -15.04 -13.49
C SER A 141 -11.71 -15.29 -12.55
N ALA A 142 -11.55 -16.21 -11.59
CA ALA A 142 -12.58 -16.53 -10.60
C ALA A 142 -12.92 -15.33 -9.71
N TRP A 143 -11.92 -14.61 -9.20
CA TRP A 143 -12.13 -13.39 -8.43
C TRP A 143 -12.87 -12.32 -9.26
N THR A 144 -12.47 -12.13 -10.51
CA THR A 144 -13.15 -11.18 -11.41
C THR A 144 -14.61 -11.54 -11.62
N ARG A 145 -14.91 -12.84 -11.76
CA ARG A 145 -16.28 -13.33 -11.88
C ARG A 145 -17.09 -13.04 -10.61
N ASP A 146 -16.52 -13.28 -9.43
CA ASP A 146 -17.19 -13.00 -8.14
C ASP A 146 -17.63 -11.52 -8.04
N LEU A 147 -16.78 -10.60 -8.50
CA LEU A 147 -17.10 -9.17 -8.55
C LEU A 147 -18.27 -8.87 -9.50
N HIS A 148 -18.24 -9.41 -10.72
CA HIS A 148 -19.24 -9.12 -11.75
C HIS A 148 -20.57 -9.88 -11.59
N GLU A 149 -20.58 -10.97 -10.82
CA GLU A 149 -21.79 -11.67 -10.37
C GLU A 149 -22.43 -11.02 -9.13
N GLY A 150 -21.80 -10.00 -8.54
CA GLY A 150 -22.33 -9.28 -7.39
C GLY A 150 -22.19 -10.02 -6.05
N ARG A 151 -21.20 -10.91 -5.93
CA ARG A 151 -20.92 -11.62 -4.66
C ARG A 151 -20.21 -10.74 -3.64
N HIS A 152 -19.45 -9.74 -4.11
CA HIS A 152 -18.69 -8.85 -3.25
C HIS A 152 -19.57 -7.80 -2.58
N PRO A 153 -19.44 -7.55 -1.26
CA PRO A 153 -20.39 -6.75 -0.50
C PRO A 153 -20.44 -5.26 -0.90
N THR A 154 -19.36 -4.72 -1.47
CA THR A 154 -19.24 -3.28 -1.76
C THR A 154 -18.86 -2.95 -3.20
N PHE A 155 -18.83 -3.94 -4.10
CA PHE A 155 -18.55 -3.74 -5.52
C PHE A 155 -19.82 -3.96 -6.33
N ARG A 156 -20.04 -3.12 -7.34
CA ARG A 156 -21.13 -3.31 -8.31
C ARG A 156 -20.52 -3.55 -9.69
N PRO A 157 -21.14 -4.36 -10.57
CA PRO A 157 -20.63 -4.58 -11.91
C PRO A 157 -20.40 -3.30 -12.71
N GLY A 158 -21.14 -2.21 -12.44
CA GLY A 158 -20.90 -0.90 -13.06
C GLY A 158 -19.68 -0.12 -12.55
N ASP A 159 -19.00 -0.60 -11.51
CA ASP A 159 -17.82 0.03 -10.90
C ASP A 159 -16.51 -0.38 -11.58
N CYS A 160 -16.57 -0.77 -12.84
CA CYS A 160 -15.42 -1.10 -13.66
C CYS A 160 -15.55 -0.41 -15.03
N THR A 161 -14.41 0.04 -15.54
CA THR A 161 -14.30 0.60 -16.88
C THR A 161 -13.80 -0.45 -17.85
N ILE A 162 -14.33 -0.43 -19.07
CA ILE A 162 -13.93 -1.26 -20.20
C ILE A 162 -13.56 -0.35 -21.35
N VAL A 163 -12.42 -0.61 -21.97
CA VAL A 163 -12.15 -0.18 -23.34
C VAL A 163 -12.40 -1.36 -24.27
N ALA A 164 -13.33 -1.17 -25.22
CA ALA A 164 -13.63 -2.16 -26.25
C ALA A 164 -13.19 -1.66 -27.63
N ASP A 165 -12.74 -2.57 -28.50
CA ASP A 165 -12.45 -2.26 -29.90
C ASP A 165 -13.71 -2.28 -30.79
N ALA A 166 -13.55 -2.00 -32.09
CA ALA A 166 -14.65 -1.92 -33.04
C ALA A 166 -15.42 -3.25 -33.20
N GLY A 167 -14.79 -4.38 -32.87
CA GLY A 167 -15.42 -5.70 -32.83
C GLY A 167 -16.12 -6.00 -31.50
N GLY A 168 -16.10 -5.08 -30.54
CA GLY A 168 -16.64 -5.26 -29.19
C GLY A 168 -15.74 -6.04 -28.24
N ARG A 169 -14.51 -6.38 -28.65
CA ARG A 169 -13.57 -7.11 -27.80
C ARG A 169 -13.02 -6.21 -26.70
N ILE A 170 -12.97 -6.71 -25.47
CA ILE A 170 -12.34 -6.02 -24.34
C ILE A 170 -10.82 -5.99 -24.57
N VAL A 171 -10.23 -4.80 -24.51
CA VAL A 171 -8.79 -4.58 -24.73
C VAL A 171 -8.12 -3.88 -23.55
N SER A 172 -8.89 -3.27 -22.64
CA SER A 172 -8.41 -2.70 -21.39
C SER A 172 -9.51 -2.67 -20.33
N CYS A 173 -9.15 -2.86 -19.05
CA CYS A 173 -10.09 -2.77 -17.93
C CYS A 173 -9.46 -2.13 -16.69
N LEU A 174 -10.31 -1.59 -15.81
CA LEU A 174 -9.92 -1.00 -14.52
C LEU A 174 -11.13 -1.04 -13.56
N HIS A 175 -11.01 -1.72 -12.43
CA HIS A 175 -12.06 -1.82 -11.41
C HIS A 175 -11.85 -0.80 -10.28
N LEU A 176 -12.93 -0.28 -9.70
CA LEU A 176 -12.90 0.58 -8.52
C LEU A 176 -13.73 -0.04 -7.39
N VAL A 177 -13.05 -0.64 -6.42
CA VAL A 177 -13.68 -1.21 -5.22
C VAL A 177 -13.83 -0.12 -4.17
N THR A 178 -15.05 0.06 -3.65
CA THR A 178 -15.31 0.99 -2.54
C THR A 178 -15.03 0.29 -1.21
N GLN A 179 -14.23 0.90 -0.35
CA GLN A 179 -13.86 0.34 0.95
C GLN A 179 -13.99 1.34 2.09
N THR A 180 -14.04 0.81 3.31
CA THR A 180 -13.88 1.59 4.54
C THR A 180 -12.62 1.12 5.24
N TRP A 181 -11.67 2.03 5.44
CA TRP A 181 -10.47 1.79 6.24
C TRP A 181 -10.51 2.64 7.50
N THR A 182 -9.57 2.48 8.41
CA THR A 182 -9.35 3.43 9.50
C THR A 182 -7.97 4.07 9.42
N TYR A 183 -7.87 5.29 9.94
CA TYR A 183 -6.61 5.97 10.21
C TYR A 183 -6.57 6.34 11.70
N GLY A 184 -5.72 5.68 12.48
CA GLY A 184 -5.64 5.85 13.93
C GLY A 184 -6.99 5.61 14.61
N GLY A 185 -7.79 4.67 14.10
CA GLY A 185 -9.15 4.37 14.56
C GLY A 185 -10.26 5.28 14.02
N VAL A 186 -9.97 6.26 13.16
CA VAL A 186 -10.99 7.09 12.50
C VAL A 186 -11.37 6.45 11.16
N PRO A 187 -12.65 6.11 10.92
CA PRO A 187 -13.09 5.56 9.64
C PRO A 187 -12.91 6.54 8.48
N ILE A 188 -12.43 6.05 7.35
CA ILE A 188 -12.26 6.79 6.10
C ILE A 188 -12.79 5.97 4.92
N ALA A 189 -13.51 6.63 4.01
CA ALA A 189 -13.91 6.02 2.76
C ALA A 189 -12.71 5.96 1.80
N VAL A 190 -12.53 4.84 1.12
CA VAL A 190 -11.36 4.59 0.25
C VAL A 190 -11.82 4.06 -1.10
N GLY A 191 -11.33 4.67 -2.17
CA GLY A 191 -11.43 4.09 -3.51
C GLY A 191 -10.22 3.21 -3.78
N GLN A 192 -10.42 1.93 -4.08
CA GLN A 192 -9.34 1.01 -4.36
C GLN A 192 -9.40 0.55 -5.82
N PRO A 193 -8.57 1.15 -6.70
CA PRO A 193 -8.37 0.65 -8.04
C PRO A 193 -7.76 -0.76 -8.01
N GLU A 194 -8.31 -1.69 -8.78
CA GLU A 194 -7.86 -3.08 -8.84
C GLU A 194 -7.98 -3.64 -10.26
N LEU A 195 -7.35 -4.81 -10.47
CA LEU A 195 -7.50 -5.63 -11.68
C LEU A 195 -7.21 -4.88 -13.00
N ILE A 196 -6.25 -3.97 -12.97
CA ILE A 196 -5.94 -3.08 -14.10
C ILE A 196 -5.12 -3.83 -15.14
N GLY A 197 -5.62 -3.90 -16.37
CA GLY A 197 -4.93 -4.61 -17.44
C GLY A 197 -5.25 -4.09 -18.83
N THR A 198 -4.27 -4.14 -19.73
CA THR A 198 -4.40 -3.78 -21.14
C THR A 198 -3.71 -4.85 -22.00
N SER A 199 -4.41 -5.32 -23.03
CA SER A 199 -3.87 -6.28 -24.01
C SER A 199 -2.56 -5.75 -24.62
N PRO A 200 -1.54 -6.59 -24.82
CA PRO A 200 -0.23 -6.16 -25.31
C PRO A 200 -0.25 -5.28 -26.55
N GLU A 201 -1.09 -5.61 -27.54
CA GLU A 201 -1.20 -4.90 -28.83
C GLU A 201 -1.87 -3.51 -28.74
N TYR A 202 -2.49 -3.19 -27.59
CA TYR A 202 -3.10 -1.89 -27.29
C TYR A 202 -2.32 -1.06 -26.26
N ARG A 203 -1.19 -1.56 -25.77
CA ARG A 203 -0.32 -0.80 -24.86
C ARG A 203 0.29 0.41 -25.58
N GLY A 204 0.67 1.42 -24.81
CA GLY A 204 1.24 2.67 -25.33
C GLY A 204 0.22 3.63 -25.95
N ARG A 205 -1.07 3.31 -25.92
CA ARG A 205 -2.16 4.15 -26.45
C ARG A 205 -2.89 5.00 -25.39
N HIS A 206 -2.28 5.16 -24.21
CA HIS A 206 -2.82 5.94 -23.09
C HIS A 206 -4.20 5.51 -22.55
N LEU A 207 -4.65 4.27 -22.82
CA LEU A 207 -5.97 3.77 -22.39
C LEU A 207 -6.17 3.83 -20.87
N VAL A 208 -5.19 3.34 -20.11
CA VAL A 208 -5.21 3.38 -18.63
C VAL A 208 -5.28 4.81 -18.10
N ARG A 209 -4.72 5.80 -18.80
CA ARG A 209 -4.83 7.22 -18.41
C ARG A 209 -6.27 7.69 -18.55
N ALA A 210 -6.93 7.41 -19.67
CA ALA A 210 -8.34 7.74 -19.87
C ALA A 210 -9.25 7.03 -18.86
N GLN A 211 -8.94 5.77 -18.51
CA GLN A 211 -9.67 5.03 -17.49
C GLN A 211 -9.47 5.60 -16.09
N PHE A 212 -8.24 6.00 -15.73
CA PHE A 212 -7.98 6.65 -14.45
C PHE A 212 -8.68 8.01 -14.33
N ASP A 213 -8.78 8.80 -15.40
CA ASP A 213 -9.55 10.06 -15.37
C ASP A 213 -11.01 9.80 -14.94
N VAL A 214 -11.62 8.75 -15.50
CA VAL A 214 -12.99 8.34 -15.16
C VAL A 214 -13.06 7.82 -13.72
N VAL A 215 -12.17 6.91 -13.34
CA VAL A 215 -12.19 6.24 -12.03
C VAL A 215 -11.86 7.21 -10.89
N HIS A 216 -10.95 8.16 -11.10
CA HIS A 216 -10.71 9.24 -10.13
C HIS A 216 -11.93 10.15 -10.00
N GLY A 217 -12.63 10.42 -11.12
CA GLY A 217 -13.91 11.14 -11.11
C GLY A 217 -14.99 10.41 -10.31
N TRP A 218 -15.16 9.10 -10.51
CA TRP A 218 -16.08 8.28 -9.71
C TRP A 218 -15.72 8.27 -8.24
N SER A 219 -14.43 8.13 -7.91
CA SER A 219 -13.95 8.16 -6.53
C SER A 219 -14.25 9.50 -5.85
N ALA A 220 -14.04 10.61 -6.55
CA ALA A 220 -14.40 11.94 -6.05
C ALA A 220 -15.93 12.09 -5.86
N ALA A 221 -16.74 11.62 -6.81
CA ALA A 221 -18.19 11.65 -6.72
C ALA A 221 -18.75 10.84 -5.54
N ARG A 222 -18.04 9.77 -5.14
CA ARG A 222 -18.34 8.95 -3.95
C ARG A 222 -17.78 9.53 -2.65
N GLY A 223 -17.08 10.67 -2.72
CA GLY A 223 -16.52 11.33 -1.55
C GLY A 223 -15.33 10.59 -0.92
N HIS A 224 -14.57 9.82 -1.70
CA HIS A 224 -13.37 9.15 -1.17
C HIS A 224 -12.23 10.16 -0.96
N PRO A 225 -11.80 10.47 0.28
CA PRO A 225 -10.64 11.33 0.53
C PRO A 225 -9.30 10.68 0.14
N MET A 226 -9.30 9.37 -0.11
CA MET A 226 -8.09 8.59 -0.41
C MET A 226 -8.37 7.54 -1.47
N LEU A 227 -7.37 7.29 -2.31
CA LEU A 227 -7.27 6.06 -3.08
C LEU A 227 -6.00 5.29 -2.72
N ALA A 228 -6.08 3.98 -2.72
CA ALA A 228 -4.94 3.11 -2.47
C ALA A 228 -4.95 1.91 -3.41
N ILE A 229 -3.77 1.48 -3.86
CA ILE A 229 -3.61 0.36 -4.80
C ILE A 229 -2.32 -0.41 -4.52
N SER A 230 -2.39 -1.74 -4.61
CA SER A 230 -1.19 -2.57 -4.73
C SER A 230 -0.75 -2.60 -6.19
N GLY A 231 0.49 -2.22 -6.47
CA GLY A 231 0.89 -1.91 -7.83
C GLY A 231 2.33 -2.25 -8.20
N ILE A 232 2.54 -2.42 -9.51
CA ILE A 232 3.87 -2.54 -10.10
C ILE A 232 4.73 -1.28 -9.84
N PRO A 233 6.06 -1.42 -9.81
CA PRO A 233 6.96 -0.31 -9.54
C PRO A 233 6.76 0.87 -10.50
N TRP A 234 6.82 2.09 -9.96
CA TRP A 234 6.79 3.39 -10.62
C TRP A 234 5.51 3.77 -11.39
N PHE A 235 4.80 2.82 -11.99
CA PHE A 235 3.71 3.08 -12.92
C PHE A 235 2.65 4.05 -12.38
N TYR A 236 2.21 3.85 -11.14
CA TYR A 236 1.12 4.62 -10.53
C TYR A 236 1.51 6.05 -10.14
N ARG A 237 2.81 6.36 -10.03
CA ARG A 237 3.29 7.73 -9.80
C ARG A 237 2.85 8.68 -10.90
N GLN A 238 2.70 8.17 -12.13
CA GLN A 238 2.19 8.93 -13.28
C GLN A 238 0.73 9.41 -13.12
N PHE A 239 0.02 8.89 -12.12
CA PHE A 239 -1.39 9.21 -11.81
C PHE A 239 -1.56 9.83 -10.42
N GLY A 240 -0.47 10.36 -9.83
CA GLY A 240 -0.50 11.07 -8.55
C GLY A 240 -0.51 10.16 -7.32
N TYR A 241 0.01 8.94 -7.44
CA TYR A 241 0.19 8.04 -6.30
C TYR A 241 1.63 8.04 -5.79
N GLU A 242 1.80 7.84 -4.49
CA GLU A 242 3.09 7.68 -3.81
C GLU A 242 3.10 6.39 -2.99
N LEU A 243 4.24 5.70 -2.89
CA LEU A 243 4.38 4.57 -1.97
C LEU A 243 4.37 5.10 -0.54
N ALA A 244 3.30 4.86 0.20
CA ALA A 244 3.07 5.57 1.46
C ALA A 244 2.56 4.72 2.62
N ILE A 245 2.03 3.52 2.41
CA ILE A 245 1.62 2.62 3.50
C ILE A 245 2.45 1.35 3.41
N GLU A 246 3.14 0.97 4.49
CA GLU A 246 3.94 -0.26 4.53
C GLU A 246 3.10 -1.48 4.13
N ARG A 247 3.68 -2.38 3.32
CA ARG A 247 3.05 -3.64 2.94
C ARG A 247 4.05 -4.78 3.10
N GLY A 248 3.79 -5.64 4.06
CA GLY A 248 4.55 -6.84 4.32
C GLY A 248 5.87 -6.61 5.07
N GLY A 249 6.87 -7.45 4.83
CA GLY A 249 8.18 -7.41 5.53
C GLY A 249 8.25 -8.26 6.80
N GLY A 250 7.25 -9.11 7.03
CA GLY A 250 7.31 -10.13 8.08
C GLY A 250 8.30 -11.26 7.76
N PRO A 251 8.59 -12.12 8.74
CA PRO A 251 9.64 -13.14 8.63
C PRO A 251 9.22 -14.40 7.87
N GLY A 252 10.17 -15.32 7.66
CA GLY A 252 9.93 -16.67 7.12
C GLY A 252 10.54 -17.78 7.98
N VAL A 253 9.99 -19.00 7.86
CA VAL A 253 10.53 -20.22 8.47
C VAL A 253 10.55 -21.33 7.45
N ARG A 254 11.74 -21.79 7.07
CA ARG A 254 11.90 -23.01 6.29
C ARG A 254 11.73 -24.24 7.16
N ARG A 255 11.03 -25.25 6.63
CA ARG A 255 10.77 -26.51 7.32
C ARG A 255 12.05 -27.22 7.77
N ASP A 256 13.09 -27.19 6.95
CA ASP A 256 14.39 -27.83 7.22
C ASP A 256 15.29 -27.03 8.17
N ALA A 257 14.99 -25.75 8.39
CA ALA A 257 15.70 -24.88 9.31
C ALA A 257 15.07 -24.84 10.72
N ILE A 258 13.97 -25.58 10.95
CA ILE A 258 13.31 -25.64 12.25
C ILE A 258 14.15 -26.49 13.18
N VAL A 259 14.77 -25.83 14.16
CA VAL A 259 15.37 -26.51 15.31
C VAL A 259 14.26 -27.22 16.11
N PRO A 260 14.53 -28.38 16.74
CA PRO A 260 13.56 -29.05 17.58
C PRO A 260 12.96 -28.09 18.62
N LEU A 261 11.63 -27.94 18.58
CA LEU A 261 10.88 -27.12 19.53
C LEU A 261 10.21 -28.04 20.56
N PRO A 262 10.02 -27.58 21.81
CA PRO A 262 9.21 -28.32 22.77
C PRO A 262 7.77 -28.44 22.25
N PRO A 263 7.03 -29.50 22.61
CA PRO A 263 5.62 -29.58 22.28
C PRO A 263 4.86 -28.38 22.89
N PRO A 264 3.74 -27.95 22.29
CA PRO A 264 2.86 -27.02 22.97
C PRO A 264 2.39 -27.64 24.30
N PRO A 265 2.02 -26.82 25.30
CA PRO A 265 1.36 -27.33 26.49
C PRO A 265 0.12 -28.19 26.13
N PRO A 266 -0.33 -29.08 27.03
CA PRO A 266 -1.56 -29.81 26.81
C PRO A 266 -2.76 -28.88 26.61
N ALA A 267 -3.85 -29.42 26.06
CA ALA A 267 -5.13 -28.75 25.81
C ALA A 267 -5.16 -27.70 24.68
N TRP A 268 -4.12 -27.60 23.85
CA TRP A 268 -4.19 -26.85 22.59
C TRP A 268 -4.79 -27.70 21.46
N ARG A 269 -5.65 -27.07 20.66
CA ARG A 269 -6.20 -27.65 19.43
C ARG A 269 -6.26 -26.58 18.35
N VAL A 270 -5.98 -26.97 17.11
CA VAL A 270 -6.17 -26.13 15.93
C VAL A 270 -7.19 -26.80 15.02
N ARG A 271 -8.18 -26.04 14.57
CA ARG A 271 -9.23 -26.54 13.66
C ARG A 271 -9.56 -25.49 12.60
N ARG A 272 -10.27 -25.90 11.54
CA ARG A 272 -10.85 -24.95 10.59
C ARG A 272 -11.93 -24.10 11.27
N ALA A 273 -12.00 -22.83 10.89
CA ALA A 273 -13.09 -21.95 11.29
C ALA A 273 -14.42 -22.38 10.64
N THR A 274 -15.52 -22.12 11.33
CA THR A 274 -16.88 -22.20 10.80
C THR A 274 -17.54 -20.82 10.87
N VAL A 275 -18.72 -20.69 10.27
CA VAL A 275 -19.53 -19.45 10.30
C VAL A 275 -19.85 -19.02 11.74
N ASP A 276 -19.90 -19.96 12.69
CA ASP A 276 -20.17 -19.68 14.11
C ASP A 276 -19.01 -18.93 14.79
N ASP A 277 -17.79 -19.03 14.26
CA ASP A 277 -16.63 -18.30 14.77
C ASP A 277 -16.60 -16.82 14.35
N ALA A 278 -17.51 -16.37 13.45
CA ALA A 278 -17.44 -15.04 12.84
C ALA A 278 -17.42 -13.88 13.86
N ALA A 279 -18.17 -14.00 14.96
CA ALA A 279 -18.15 -12.98 16.02
C ALA A 279 -16.80 -12.94 16.74
N PHE A 280 -16.25 -14.11 17.10
CA PHE A 280 -14.92 -14.20 17.71
C PHE A 280 -13.82 -13.63 16.81
N LEU A 281 -13.87 -13.95 15.51
CA LEU A 281 -12.91 -13.46 14.52
C LEU A 281 -12.97 -11.93 14.41
N ALA A 282 -14.17 -11.36 14.39
CA ALA A 282 -14.37 -9.91 14.35
C ALA A 282 -13.79 -9.20 15.58
N ASP A 283 -14.07 -9.71 16.77
CA ASP A 283 -13.59 -9.14 18.04
C ASP A 283 -12.07 -9.21 18.14
N THR A 284 -11.49 -10.37 17.80
CA THR A 284 -10.03 -10.59 17.84
C THR A 284 -9.33 -9.72 16.79
N TYR A 285 -9.87 -9.63 15.58
CA TYR A 285 -9.36 -8.76 14.52
C TYR A 285 -9.39 -7.28 14.94
N THR A 286 -10.51 -6.84 15.54
CA THR A 286 -10.67 -5.45 16.00
C THR A 286 -9.66 -5.10 17.09
N ALA A 287 -9.44 -6.00 18.06
CA ALA A 287 -8.44 -5.81 19.10
C ALA A 287 -7.01 -5.75 18.52
N ALA A 288 -6.70 -6.59 17.53
CA ALA A 288 -5.41 -6.58 16.84
C ALA A 288 -5.18 -5.29 16.03
N ALA A 289 -6.19 -4.85 15.28
CA ALA A 289 -6.14 -3.68 14.42
C ALA A 289 -5.84 -2.38 15.18
N ALA A 290 -6.10 -2.33 16.49
CA ALA A 290 -5.77 -1.18 17.34
C ALA A 290 -4.26 -0.89 17.43
N ARG A 291 -3.39 -1.85 17.06
CA ARG A 291 -1.93 -1.66 16.98
C ARG A 291 -1.49 -0.95 15.70
N SER A 292 -2.37 -0.89 14.69
CA SER A 292 -2.05 -0.41 13.35
C SER A 292 -2.54 1.02 13.14
N LEU A 293 -1.76 1.84 12.42
CA LEU A 293 -2.18 3.17 12.00
C LEU A 293 -3.30 3.06 10.95
N VAL A 294 -3.06 2.32 9.88
CA VAL A 294 -4.10 2.01 8.90
C VAL A 294 -4.52 0.55 9.04
N SER A 295 -5.83 0.32 9.06
CA SER A 295 -6.44 -1.02 9.09
C SER A 295 -7.79 -1.05 8.37
N VAL A 296 -8.30 -2.24 8.08
CA VAL A 296 -9.56 -2.43 7.33
C VAL A 296 -10.57 -3.15 8.24
N PRO A 297 -11.52 -2.44 8.87
CA PRO A 297 -12.47 -3.03 9.80
C PRO A 297 -13.20 -4.25 9.22
N ARG A 298 -13.29 -5.31 10.01
CA ARG A 298 -14.05 -6.53 9.69
C ARG A 298 -14.98 -6.88 10.82
N ASP A 299 -16.27 -6.59 10.62
CA ASP A 299 -17.32 -7.04 11.53
C ASP A 299 -17.67 -8.52 11.29
N ALA A 300 -18.59 -9.05 12.08
CA ALA A 300 -19.02 -10.43 11.95
C ALA A 300 -19.69 -10.71 10.58
N THR A 301 -20.36 -9.74 9.96
CA THR A 301 -20.96 -9.90 8.63
C THR A 301 -19.90 -10.11 7.58
N LEU A 302 -18.85 -9.29 7.62
CA LEU A 302 -17.74 -9.37 6.70
C LEU A 302 -16.91 -10.65 6.93
N TRP A 303 -16.73 -11.08 8.17
CA TRP A 303 -16.11 -12.38 8.43
C TRP A 303 -16.92 -13.57 7.89
N ARG A 304 -18.26 -13.52 7.92
CA ARG A 304 -19.07 -14.55 7.24
C ARG A 304 -18.83 -14.53 5.73
N TYR A 305 -18.71 -13.34 5.12
CA TYR A 305 -18.32 -13.22 3.73
C TYR A 305 -16.91 -13.81 3.47
N GLU A 306 -15.91 -13.51 4.30
CA GLU A 306 -14.56 -14.07 4.14
C GLU A 306 -14.53 -15.60 4.26
N LEU A 307 -15.41 -16.18 5.09
CA LEU A 307 -15.51 -17.63 5.30
C LEU A 307 -16.26 -18.36 4.17
N THR A 308 -17.31 -17.76 3.60
CA THR A 308 -18.23 -18.49 2.70
C THR A 308 -18.64 -17.74 1.42
N GLY A 309 -18.27 -16.47 1.27
CA GLY A 309 -18.72 -15.61 0.16
C GLY A 309 -17.90 -15.72 -1.12
N HIS A 310 -16.63 -16.11 -0.99
CA HIS A 310 -15.72 -16.31 -2.14
C HIS A 310 -16.00 -17.62 -2.86
N SER A 311 -15.90 -17.62 -4.20
CA SER A 311 -15.85 -18.86 -4.97
C SER A 311 -14.63 -19.71 -4.59
N ALA A 312 -14.70 -21.02 -4.84
CA ALA A 312 -13.67 -21.97 -4.41
C ALA A 312 -12.27 -21.60 -4.92
N ASP A 313 -12.20 -21.10 -6.14
CA ASP A 313 -10.97 -20.76 -6.85
C ASP A 313 -10.66 -19.26 -6.83
N SER A 314 -11.40 -18.42 -6.09
CA SER A 314 -11.11 -16.99 -6.02
C SER A 314 -9.73 -16.71 -5.43
N ALA A 315 -8.95 -15.84 -6.10
CA ALA A 315 -7.65 -15.36 -5.60
C ALA A 315 -7.73 -14.67 -4.22
N GLN A 316 -8.92 -14.20 -3.81
CA GLN A 316 -9.12 -13.52 -2.54
C GLN A 316 -9.53 -14.45 -1.40
N ARG A 317 -9.89 -15.69 -1.71
CA ARG A 317 -10.23 -16.69 -0.71
C ARG A 317 -9.03 -17.01 0.17
N ARG A 318 -9.28 -17.28 1.46
CA ARG A 318 -8.27 -17.67 2.46
C ARG A 318 -8.69 -18.93 3.20
N GLY A 319 -7.71 -19.71 3.62
CA GLY A 319 -7.92 -20.72 4.66
C GLY A 319 -7.93 -20.03 6.02
N VAL A 320 -8.87 -20.40 6.89
CA VAL A 320 -9.00 -19.83 8.24
C VAL A 320 -8.95 -20.97 9.27
N LEU A 321 -7.99 -20.87 10.18
CA LEU A 321 -7.80 -21.77 11.31
C LEU A 321 -8.11 -21.03 12.61
N VAL A 322 -8.71 -21.74 13.55
CA VAL A 322 -9.01 -21.29 14.91
C VAL A 322 -8.11 -22.06 15.87
N LEU A 323 -7.52 -21.33 16.82
CA LEU A 323 -6.77 -21.89 17.93
C LEU A 323 -7.69 -21.98 19.14
N GLU A 324 -7.76 -23.17 19.72
CA GLU A 324 -8.49 -23.47 20.94
C GLU A 324 -7.51 -23.85 22.05
N ARG A 325 -7.81 -23.42 23.28
CA ARG A 325 -7.12 -23.81 24.50
C ARG A 325 -8.14 -24.06 25.59
N ASP A 326 -8.03 -25.19 26.29
CA ASP A 326 -8.92 -25.54 27.40
C ASP A 326 -10.42 -25.48 27.00
N GLY A 327 -10.74 -25.82 25.74
CA GLY A 327 -12.10 -25.77 25.20
C GLY A 327 -12.60 -24.38 24.77
N HIS A 328 -11.79 -23.35 24.91
CA HIS A 328 -12.11 -21.98 24.50
C HIS A 328 -11.36 -21.57 23.26
N THR A 329 -12.04 -20.86 22.36
CA THR A 329 -11.38 -20.21 21.22
C THR A 329 -10.53 -19.04 21.71
N VAL A 330 -9.24 -19.04 21.37
CA VAL A 330 -8.24 -18.10 21.90
C VAL A 330 -7.48 -17.32 20.84
N GLY A 331 -7.58 -17.70 19.57
CA GLY A 331 -6.96 -16.99 18.45
C GLY A 331 -7.36 -17.55 17.09
N TYR A 332 -6.87 -16.93 16.03
CA TYR A 332 -7.05 -17.42 14.67
C TYR A 332 -5.82 -17.16 13.80
N ILE A 333 -5.73 -17.91 12.70
CA ILE A 333 -4.74 -17.75 11.65
C ILE A 333 -5.45 -17.77 10.30
N THR A 334 -5.05 -16.90 9.39
CA THR A 334 -5.45 -16.99 7.98
C THR A 334 -4.25 -17.28 7.10
N HIS A 335 -4.45 -18.05 6.03
CA HIS A 335 -3.40 -18.35 5.07
C HIS A 335 -3.93 -18.37 3.63
N GLY A 336 -3.03 -18.21 2.66
CA GLY A 336 -3.34 -18.36 1.24
C GLY A 336 -3.78 -19.78 0.88
N LEU A 337 -4.47 -19.93 -0.26
CA LEU A 337 -4.84 -21.24 -0.81
C LEU A 337 -3.85 -21.76 -1.85
N GLU A 338 -2.80 -20.99 -2.13
CA GLU A 338 -1.70 -21.34 -3.00
C GLU A 338 -0.38 -21.15 -2.25
N LEU A 339 0.65 -21.87 -2.70
CA LEU A 339 2.02 -21.61 -2.25
C LEU A 339 2.60 -20.47 -3.10
N PHE A 340 3.41 -19.62 -2.48
CA PHE A 340 4.32 -18.77 -3.24
C PHE A 340 5.26 -19.65 -4.08
N SER A 341 5.81 -19.08 -5.16
CA SER A 341 6.72 -19.78 -6.07
C SER A 341 7.95 -20.39 -5.37
N SER A 342 8.29 -19.91 -4.18
CA SER A 342 9.30 -20.48 -3.27
C SER A 342 8.87 -21.80 -2.59
N GLY A 343 7.65 -22.29 -2.81
CA GLY A 343 7.06 -23.44 -2.11
C GLY A 343 6.56 -23.11 -0.70
N SER A 344 6.35 -21.83 -0.40
CA SER A 344 5.99 -21.34 0.94
C SER A 344 4.49 -21.10 1.09
N LEU A 345 3.87 -21.61 2.17
CA LEU A 345 2.51 -21.22 2.55
C LEU A 345 2.56 -19.83 3.17
N VAL A 346 1.75 -18.91 2.66
CA VAL A 346 1.71 -17.53 3.17
C VAL A 346 0.63 -17.41 4.24
N VAL A 347 1.06 -17.05 5.45
CA VAL A 347 0.19 -16.66 6.55
C VAL A 347 -0.12 -15.17 6.40
N THR A 348 -1.40 -14.85 6.30
CA THR A 348 -1.88 -13.50 6.03
C THR A 348 -2.37 -12.77 7.29
N GLN A 349 -2.73 -13.50 8.34
CA GLN A 349 -3.07 -12.99 9.68
C GLN A 349 -2.73 -14.06 10.74
N PHE A 350 -2.33 -13.65 11.94
CA PHE A 350 -2.20 -14.54 13.10
C PHE A 350 -2.43 -13.73 14.37
N GLU A 351 -3.64 -13.80 14.93
CA GLU A 351 -4.02 -12.98 16.07
C GLU A 351 -4.56 -13.79 17.24
N LEU A 352 -4.33 -13.29 18.45
CA LEU A 352 -4.69 -13.92 19.71
C LEU A 352 -5.50 -12.97 20.58
N THR A 353 -6.36 -13.54 21.42
CA THR A 353 -7.01 -12.80 22.51
C THR A 353 -6.01 -12.39 23.60
N ALA A 354 -6.38 -11.35 24.36
CA ALA A 354 -5.54 -10.83 25.43
C ALA A 354 -5.25 -11.89 26.51
N GLY A 355 -4.02 -11.92 27.00
CA GLY A 355 -3.57 -12.86 28.03
C GLY A 355 -3.10 -14.22 27.51
N VAL A 356 -3.24 -14.50 26.21
CA VAL A 356 -2.77 -15.75 25.59
C VAL A 356 -1.28 -15.65 25.25
N SER A 357 -0.53 -16.70 25.56
CA SER A 357 0.90 -16.78 25.25
C SER A 357 1.13 -16.96 23.74
N TRP A 358 1.69 -15.94 23.10
CA TRP A 358 2.17 -15.99 21.71
C TRP A 358 3.14 -17.14 21.46
N ARG A 359 3.96 -17.51 22.46
CA ARG A 359 4.92 -18.61 22.34
C ARG A 359 4.20 -19.95 22.25
N GLU A 360 3.22 -20.18 23.11
CA GLU A 360 2.45 -21.43 23.12
C GLU A 360 1.59 -21.56 21.86
N ALA A 361 0.95 -20.46 21.45
CA ALA A 361 0.21 -20.42 20.19
C ALA A 361 1.09 -20.73 18.98
N TRP A 362 2.31 -20.18 18.91
CA TRP A 362 3.27 -20.50 17.87
C TRP A 362 3.61 -22.00 17.82
N LEU A 363 3.92 -22.59 18.98
CA LEU A 363 4.22 -24.01 19.08
C LEU A 363 3.03 -24.88 18.67
N ALA A 364 1.81 -24.49 19.04
CA ALA A 364 0.59 -25.20 18.68
C ALA A 364 0.23 -25.08 17.19
N ALA A 365 0.54 -23.95 16.56
CA ALA A 365 0.18 -23.66 15.18
C ALA A 365 1.13 -24.26 14.15
N LEU A 366 2.38 -24.55 14.52
CA LEU A 366 3.45 -24.89 13.57
C LEU A 366 3.14 -26.13 12.72
N ALA A 367 2.80 -27.25 13.36
CA ALA A 367 2.47 -28.48 12.65
C ALA A 367 1.19 -28.33 11.80
N PRO A 368 0.06 -27.82 12.33
CA PRO A 368 -1.15 -27.56 11.55
C PRO A 368 -0.94 -26.64 10.33
N LEU A 369 -0.05 -25.64 10.44
CA LEU A 369 0.28 -24.76 9.31
C LEU A 369 1.03 -25.51 8.20
N PHE A 370 1.99 -26.37 8.55
CA PHE A 370 2.65 -27.20 7.56
C PHE A 370 1.74 -28.26 6.97
N GLU A 371 0.81 -28.83 7.75
CA GLU A 371 -0.23 -29.73 7.24
C GLU A 371 -1.16 -29.02 6.25
N ALA A 372 -1.60 -27.80 6.57
CA ALA A 372 -2.37 -26.97 5.64
C ALA A 372 -1.58 -26.67 4.36
N GLY A 373 -0.30 -26.36 4.49
CA GLY A 373 0.59 -26.14 3.35
C GLY A 373 0.78 -27.40 2.51
N ASP A 374 0.93 -28.56 3.14
CA ASP A 374 1.07 -29.85 2.44
C ASP A 374 -0.23 -30.23 1.71
N ALA A 375 -1.39 -29.93 2.28
CA ALA A 375 -2.67 -30.11 1.62
C ALA A 375 -2.81 -29.23 0.36
N VAL A 376 -2.33 -27.99 0.40
CA VAL A 376 -2.24 -27.11 -0.78
C VAL A 376 -1.23 -27.66 -1.79
N ALA A 377 -0.08 -28.13 -1.32
CA ALA A 377 1.00 -28.61 -2.18
C ALA A 377 0.67 -29.92 -2.92
N ALA A 378 -0.22 -30.76 -2.38
CA ALA A 378 -0.53 -32.09 -2.88
C ALA A 378 -1.02 -32.11 -4.34
N GLY A 379 -1.61 -31.00 -4.83
CA GLY A 379 -2.03 -30.83 -6.22
C GLY A 379 -0.99 -30.19 -7.14
N THR A 380 0.23 -29.93 -6.65
CA THR A 380 1.26 -29.16 -7.36
C THR A 380 2.53 -29.99 -7.62
N PRO A 381 3.37 -29.64 -8.61
CA PRO A 381 4.66 -30.31 -8.84
C PRO A 381 5.63 -30.26 -7.64
N VAL A 382 5.46 -29.30 -6.74
CA VAL A 382 6.27 -29.17 -5.52
C VAL A 382 5.97 -30.34 -4.56
N GLY A 383 4.71 -30.80 -4.52
CA GLY A 383 4.25 -31.95 -3.72
C GLY A 383 4.31 -31.77 -2.20
N ARG A 384 4.98 -30.72 -1.69
CA ARG A 384 5.12 -30.45 -0.25
C ARG A 384 5.39 -28.97 0.04
N CYS A 385 4.85 -28.46 1.14
CA CYS A 385 5.17 -27.12 1.63
C CYS A 385 6.55 -27.09 2.28
N THR A 386 7.46 -26.25 1.76
CA THR A 386 8.86 -26.18 2.18
C THR A 386 9.11 -25.11 3.23
N ALA A 387 8.25 -24.11 3.34
CA ALA A 387 8.39 -23.02 4.31
C ALA A 387 7.04 -22.36 4.65
N LEU A 388 7.01 -21.62 5.75
CA LEU A 388 5.94 -20.70 6.11
C LEU A 388 6.44 -19.28 5.93
N SER A 389 5.71 -18.47 5.19
CA SER A 389 5.98 -17.04 5.03
C SER A 389 4.98 -16.25 5.85
N PHE A 390 5.48 -15.39 6.74
CA PHE A 390 4.70 -14.42 7.50
C PHE A 390 4.86 -13.03 6.91
N TRP A 391 5.29 -12.92 5.65
CA TRP A 391 5.60 -11.64 5.01
C TRP A 391 4.47 -10.62 5.18
N LEU A 392 3.21 -11.05 5.03
CA LEU A 392 2.03 -10.20 5.16
C LEU A 392 1.67 -9.76 6.59
N LEU A 393 2.26 -10.35 7.63
CA LEU A 393 2.03 -9.90 9.02
C LEU A 393 2.73 -8.58 9.36
N GLY A 394 3.67 -8.14 8.51
CA GLY A 394 4.44 -6.92 8.74
C GLY A 394 5.60 -7.10 9.73
N ARG A 395 6.41 -6.05 9.84
CA ARG A 395 7.69 -6.10 10.59
C ARG A 395 7.54 -6.08 12.10
N GLU A 396 6.43 -5.53 12.59
CA GLU A 396 6.20 -5.28 14.02
C GLU A 396 5.22 -6.26 14.66
N HIS A 397 4.86 -7.33 13.95
CA HIS A 397 3.95 -8.35 14.46
C HIS A 397 4.47 -9.00 15.76
N PRO A 398 3.63 -9.22 16.79
CA PRO A 398 4.06 -9.76 18.09
C PRO A 398 4.87 -11.06 18.03
N LEU A 399 4.57 -11.94 17.07
CA LEU A 399 5.31 -13.20 16.85
C LEU A 399 6.82 -12.98 16.67
N ASP A 400 7.22 -11.90 16.01
CA ASP A 400 8.64 -11.60 15.76
C ASP A 400 9.43 -11.35 17.06
N ARG A 401 8.74 -10.94 18.13
CA ARG A 401 9.36 -10.73 19.45
C ARG A 401 9.56 -12.04 20.22
N VAL A 402 8.86 -13.10 19.81
CA VAL A 402 8.76 -14.36 20.55
C VAL A 402 9.60 -15.45 19.91
N PHE A 403 9.78 -15.41 18.58
CA PHE A 403 10.59 -16.37 17.85
C PHE A 403 11.68 -15.69 17.02
N ARG A 404 12.88 -16.26 17.04
CA ARG A 404 14.03 -15.78 16.25
C ARG A 404 13.98 -16.39 14.86
N PHE A 405 13.30 -15.70 13.95
CA PHE A 405 13.27 -16.07 12.54
C PHE A 405 14.63 -15.86 11.87
N GLN A 406 15.03 -16.78 10.98
CA GLN A 406 16.31 -16.72 10.27
C GLN A 406 16.21 -15.92 8.97
N GLU A 407 15.01 -15.83 8.40
CA GLU A 407 14.75 -15.19 7.12
C GLU A 407 13.82 -14.00 7.30
N ARG A 408 14.16 -12.91 6.62
CA ARG A 408 13.34 -11.69 6.53
C ARG A 408 13.47 -11.11 5.14
N ASP A 409 12.32 -10.72 4.60
CA ASP A 409 12.25 -9.95 3.38
C ASP A 409 11.95 -8.48 3.72
N ASP A 410 12.39 -7.59 2.83
CA ASP A 410 12.07 -6.18 2.98
C ASP A 410 10.56 -5.94 2.78
N PRO A 411 9.96 -4.98 3.49
CA PRO A 411 8.61 -4.54 3.19
C PRO A 411 8.57 -3.87 1.83
N TYR A 412 7.40 -3.95 1.18
CA TYR A 412 7.03 -3.07 0.08
C TYR A 412 6.07 -1.99 0.61
N ALA A 413 5.27 -1.40 -0.27
CA ALA A 413 4.25 -0.44 0.14
C ALA A 413 3.06 -0.43 -0.82
N PHE A 414 1.91 0.01 -0.30
CA PHE A 414 0.79 0.44 -1.13
C PHE A 414 1.08 1.82 -1.71
N TYR A 415 0.65 2.01 -2.96
CA TYR A 415 0.53 3.31 -3.58
C TYR A 415 -0.71 4.02 -3.04
N VAL A 416 -0.56 5.26 -2.59
CA VAL A 416 -1.64 6.08 -2.06
C VAL A 416 -1.73 7.40 -2.83
N ARG A 417 -2.95 7.82 -3.12
CA ARG A 417 -3.27 9.11 -3.71
C ARG A 417 -4.24 9.85 -2.81
N LEU A 418 -3.87 11.07 -2.42
CA LEU A 418 -4.78 12.03 -1.81
C LEU A 418 -5.13 13.09 -2.86
N PRO A 419 -6.37 13.16 -3.36
CA PRO A 419 -6.78 14.22 -4.29
C PRO A 419 -6.60 15.61 -3.67
N ASP A 420 -6.84 15.73 -2.36
CA ASP A 420 -6.70 16.95 -1.58
C ASP A 420 -6.23 16.59 -0.16
N VAL A 421 -4.99 16.97 0.17
CA VAL A 421 -4.35 16.62 1.46
C VAL A 421 -5.09 17.25 2.64
N ALA A 422 -5.59 18.49 2.49
CA ALA A 422 -6.31 19.17 3.55
C ALA A 422 -7.63 18.46 3.89
N THR A 423 -8.34 17.95 2.89
CA THR A 423 -9.58 17.19 3.03
C THR A 423 -9.34 15.88 3.77
N PHE A 424 -8.26 15.16 3.42
CA PHE A 424 -7.87 13.97 4.16
C PHE A 424 -7.52 14.30 5.63
N LEU A 425 -6.67 15.29 5.87
CA LEU A 425 -6.28 15.68 7.22
C LEU A 425 -7.47 16.18 8.06
N ARG A 426 -8.46 16.84 7.44
CA ARG A 426 -9.74 17.17 8.10
C ARG A 426 -10.49 15.93 8.53
N ALA A 427 -10.61 14.94 7.64
CA ALA A 427 -11.28 13.68 7.97
C ALA A 427 -10.62 12.95 9.15
N VAL A 428 -9.29 13.00 9.26
CA VAL A 428 -8.54 12.32 10.33
C VAL A 428 -8.16 13.22 11.51
N THR A 429 -8.67 14.45 11.58
CA THR A 429 -8.39 15.41 12.66
C THR A 429 -8.59 14.80 14.06
N PRO A 430 -9.63 13.99 14.33
CA PRO A 430 -9.76 13.35 15.65
C PRO A 430 -8.56 12.49 16.06
N ALA A 431 -7.91 11.79 15.11
CA ALA A 431 -6.69 11.03 15.38
C ALA A 431 -5.50 11.95 15.66
N LEU A 432 -5.37 13.04 14.90
CA LEU A 432 -4.31 14.03 15.07
C LEU A 432 -4.38 14.71 16.45
N GLU A 433 -5.58 15.12 16.88
CA GLU A 433 -5.78 15.73 18.20
C GLU A 433 -5.51 14.77 19.35
N ARG A 434 -5.92 13.48 19.22
CA ARG A 434 -5.59 12.45 20.22
C ARG A 434 -4.08 12.27 20.37
N ARG A 435 -3.36 12.21 19.25
CA ARG A 435 -1.89 12.10 19.27
C ARG A 435 -1.24 13.32 19.88
N LEU A 436 -1.70 14.52 19.50
CA LEU A 436 -1.18 15.77 20.04
C LEU A 436 -1.36 15.83 21.57
N ALA A 437 -2.55 15.46 22.06
CA ALA A 437 -2.85 15.40 23.49
C ALA A 437 -2.00 14.39 24.27
N ALA A 438 -1.59 13.29 23.64
CA ALA A 438 -0.73 12.27 24.24
C ALA A 438 0.79 12.55 24.10
N SER A 439 1.16 13.69 23.50
CA SER A 439 2.55 14.04 23.19
C SER A 439 3.11 15.14 24.08
N VAL A 440 4.41 15.44 23.92
CA VAL A 440 5.05 16.61 24.54
C VAL A 440 4.50 17.95 24.04
N CYS A 441 3.72 17.95 22.96
CA CYS A 441 3.04 19.13 22.40
C CYS A 441 1.58 19.24 22.87
N ALA A 442 1.18 18.54 23.93
CA ALA A 442 -0.17 18.64 24.49
C ALA A 442 -0.52 20.10 24.83
N GLY A 443 -1.73 20.54 24.45
CA GLY A 443 -2.17 21.92 24.67
C GLY A 443 -1.54 22.98 23.76
N HIS A 444 -0.77 22.57 22.73
CA HIS A 444 -0.13 23.50 21.80
C HIS A 444 -1.14 24.47 21.14
N SER A 445 -0.72 25.73 21.00
CA SER A 445 -1.43 26.75 20.22
C SER A 445 -0.43 27.40 19.27
N GLY A 446 -0.80 27.58 18.01
CA GLY A 446 0.14 28.02 16.99
C GLY A 446 -0.28 27.66 15.58
N THR A 447 0.63 27.80 14.63
CA THR A 447 0.39 27.48 13.21
C THR A 447 1.50 26.60 12.66
N LEU A 448 1.12 25.54 11.96
CA LEU A 448 1.99 24.67 11.19
C LEU A 448 1.67 24.81 9.70
N THR A 449 2.56 25.43 8.94
CA THR A 449 2.45 25.54 7.47
C THR A 449 3.36 24.49 6.82
N LEU A 450 2.75 23.58 6.07
CA LEU A 450 3.40 22.53 5.31
C LEU A 450 3.43 22.96 3.83
N GLY A 451 4.59 22.90 3.18
CA GLY A 451 4.75 23.19 1.77
C GLY A 451 5.17 21.97 0.97
N PHE A 452 4.53 21.76 -0.19
CA PHE A 452 4.89 20.76 -1.20
C PHE A 452 5.50 21.45 -2.43
N TYR A 453 6.23 22.55 -2.19
CA TYR A 453 6.83 23.46 -3.17
C TYR A 453 5.87 24.27 -4.05
N ARG A 454 4.80 23.65 -4.57
CA ARG A 454 3.81 24.32 -5.45
C ARG A 454 2.53 24.69 -4.71
N ASP A 455 2.18 23.89 -3.72
CA ASP A 455 1.04 24.03 -2.85
C ASP A 455 1.43 23.56 -1.43
N GLY A 456 0.45 23.31 -0.58
CA GLY A 456 0.69 23.08 0.83
C GLY A 456 -0.60 23.05 1.65
N VAL A 457 -0.43 22.89 2.96
CA VAL A 457 -1.52 22.88 3.94
C VAL A 457 -1.14 23.75 5.12
N LYS A 458 -2.10 24.51 5.62
CA LYS A 458 -1.95 25.26 6.87
C LYS A 458 -2.86 24.65 7.93
N LEU A 459 -2.27 24.36 9.08
CA LEU A 459 -2.96 23.95 10.29
C LEU A 459 -2.81 25.05 11.34
N ALA A 460 -3.89 25.44 11.99
CA ALA A 460 -3.85 26.26 13.20
C ALA A 460 -4.41 25.48 14.38
N PHE A 461 -3.80 25.70 15.55
CA PHE A 461 -4.14 25.01 16.78
C PHE A 461 -4.48 26.01 17.88
N GLU A 462 -5.47 25.66 18.70
CA GLU A 462 -5.76 26.31 19.97
C GLU A 462 -5.91 25.25 21.06
N ARG A 463 -5.05 25.31 22.09
CA ARG A 463 -5.06 24.39 23.23
C ARG A 463 -5.14 22.90 22.83
N GLY A 464 -4.38 22.53 21.79
CA GLY A 464 -4.30 21.17 21.26
C GLY A 464 -5.44 20.77 20.33
N LYS A 465 -6.33 21.71 19.96
CA LYS A 465 -7.42 21.50 19.01
C LYS A 465 -7.13 22.14 17.67
N VAL A 466 -7.47 21.47 16.57
CA VAL A 466 -7.31 22.03 15.23
C VAL A 466 -8.46 23.01 14.98
N THR A 467 -8.14 24.28 14.79
CA THR A 467 -9.12 25.35 14.52
C THR A 467 -9.17 25.77 13.07
N VAL A 468 -8.05 25.61 12.34
CA VAL A 468 -7.97 25.86 10.90
C VAL A 468 -7.26 24.69 10.23
N LEU A 469 -7.81 24.21 9.12
CA LEU A 469 -7.16 23.22 8.27
C LEU A 469 -7.58 23.44 6.81
N GLU A 470 -6.71 24.08 6.05
CA GLU A 470 -6.99 24.54 4.69
C GLU A 470 -5.81 24.30 3.74
N GLY A 471 -6.13 24.19 2.45
CA GLY A 471 -5.12 24.27 1.41
C GLY A 471 -4.44 25.64 1.45
N TRP A 472 -3.13 25.66 1.32
CA TRP A 472 -2.33 26.87 1.41
C TRP A 472 -1.29 26.89 0.29
N ARG A 473 -1.00 28.07 -0.25
CA ARG A 473 0.03 28.23 -1.30
C ARG A 473 1.25 28.93 -0.70
N PRO A 474 2.44 28.32 -0.77
CA PRO A 474 3.67 29.01 -0.41
C PRO A 474 3.85 30.28 -1.25
N ASP A 475 4.33 31.36 -0.63
CA ASP A 475 4.67 32.59 -1.36
C ASP A 475 5.83 32.30 -2.32
N ILE A 476 5.64 32.58 -3.60
CA ILE A 476 6.64 32.37 -4.67
C ILE A 476 7.66 33.51 -4.76
N ALA A 477 7.39 34.66 -4.11
CA ALA A 477 8.26 35.84 -4.12
C ALA A 477 9.33 35.80 -3.02
N VAL A 478 9.54 34.65 -2.37
CA VAL A 478 10.60 34.44 -1.38
C VAL A 478 11.95 34.15 -2.07
N ARG A 479 13.04 34.66 -1.50
CA ARG A 479 14.40 34.38 -2.02
C ARG A 479 14.72 32.90 -1.91
N GLY A 480 15.42 32.33 -2.89
CA GLY A 480 15.78 30.90 -2.96
C GLY A 480 16.52 30.38 -1.71
N LEU A 481 16.47 29.06 -1.51
CA LEU A 481 17.21 28.37 -0.45
C LEU A 481 18.56 27.92 -0.99
N GLU A 482 19.64 28.34 -0.35
CA GLU A 482 20.97 27.84 -0.67
C GLU A 482 21.17 26.49 0.01
N PHE A 483 21.50 25.46 -0.78
CA PHE A 483 21.90 24.13 -0.29
C PHE A 483 20.92 23.49 0.73
N GLY A 484 19.60 23.72 0.59
CA GLY A 484 18.60 23.17 1.51
C GLY A 484 18.64 23.77 2.92
N ARG A 485 19.40 24.84 3.15
CA ARG A 485 19.46 25.51 4.46
C ARG A 485 18.13 26.14 4.82
N THR A 486 17.82 26.18 6.11
CA THR A 486 16.62 26.85 6.61
C THR A 486 16.74 28.36 6.39
N SER A 487 15.62 28.99 6.02
CA SER A 487 15.54 30.44 5.84
C SER A 487 14.78 31.09 7.00
N PRO A 488 15.18 32.30 7.44
CA PRO A 488 14.44 33.04 8.45
C PRO A 488 13.16 33.73 7.90
N ASP A 489 12.95 33.77 6.58
CA ASP A 489 11.78 34.42 5.97
C ASP A 489 10.47 33.77 6.45
N ALA A 490 9.65 34.52 7.19
CA ALA A 490 8.41 34.03 7.79
C ALA A 490 7.36 33.59 6.75
N ARG A 491 7.49 34.04 5.49
CA ARG A 491 6.58 33.66 4.40
C ARG A 491 6.84 32.26 3.87
N ARG A 492 8.00 31.68 4.22
CA ARG A 492 8.32 30.29 3.85
C ARG A 492 7.58 29.29 4.74
N PRO A 493 7.19 28.13 4.21
CA PRO A 493 6.63 27.07 5.03
C PRO A 493 7.58 26.68 6.17
N VAL A 494 7.07 26.43 7.38
CA VAL A 494 7.87 25.89 8.50
C VAL A 494 8.39 24.47 8.24
N ALA A 495 7.69 23.69 7.41
CA ALA A 495 8.17 22.39 6.92
C ALA A 495 7.86 22.23 5.42
N MET A 496 8.84 21.73 4.67
CA MET A 496 8.75 21.52 3.23
C MET A 496 9.07 20.07 2.89
N PHE A 497 8.26 19.46 2.03
CA PHE A 497 8.42 18.09 1.56
C PHE A 497 8.37 18.09 0.04
N PRO A 498 9.31 17.45 -0.68
CA PRO A 498 9.27 17.38 -2.14
C PRO A 498 8.12 16.50 -2.62
N ASP A 499 7.41 16.97 -3.64
CA ASP A 499 6.30 16.27 -4.30
C ASP A 499 5.32 15.61 -3.29
N LEU A 500 5.12 14.29 -3.39
CA LEU A 500 4.19 13.53 -2.56
C LEU A 500 4.87 12.86 -1.36
N THR A 501 6.14 13.14 -1.07
CA THR A 501 6.89 12.47 0.01
C THR A 501 6.27 12.68 1.39
N PHE A 502 5.52 13.77 1.59
CA PHE A 502 4.73 14.00 2.81
C PHE A 502 3.75 12.85 3.10
N LEU A 503 3.23 12.17 2.08
CA LEU A 503 2.32 11.03 2.28
C LEU A 503 3.01 9.90 3.06
N GLN A 504 4.32 9.70 2.88
CA GLN A 504 5.08 8.69 3.62
C GLN A 504 5.13 9.00 5.13
N LEU A 505 5.12 10.28 5.49
CA LEU A 505 5.02 10.73 6.87
C LEU A 505 3.60 10.54 7.41
N VAL A 506 2.60 11.04 6.66
CA VAL A 506 1.18 10.96 7.06
C VAL A 506 0.77 9.54 7.40
N PHE A 507 1.18 8.58 6.59
CA PHE A 507 0.81 7.17 6.74
C PHE A 507 1.82 6.35 7.57
N GLY A 508 2.76 7.01 8.25
CA GLY A 508 3.68 6.39 9.20
C GLY A 508 4.70 5.44 8.56
N PHE A 509 4.83 5.43 7.24
CA PHE A 509 5.76 4.58 6.50
C PHE A 509 7.21 5.02 6.68
N ARG A 510 7.46 6.33 6.78
CA ARG A 510 8.75 6.90 7.18
C ARG A 510 8.58 7.94 8.26
N SER A 511 9.52 7.97 9.19
CA SER A 511 9.68 9.08 10.13
C SER A 511 10.16 10.33 9.42
N LEU A 512 9.97 11.49 10.06
CA LEU A 512 10.50 12.76 9.57
C LEU A 512 12.02 12.71 9.34
N ARG A 513 12.75 12.11 10.29
CA ARG A 513 14.20 11.91 10.20
C ARG A 513 14.60 11.09 8.98
N GLU A 514 13.87 10.01 8.67
CA GLU A 514 14.13 9.19 7.49
C GLU A 514 13.86 9.94 6.18
N LEU A 515 12.88 10.85 6.18
CA LEU A 515 12.61 11.71 5.03
C LEU A 515 13.68 12.75 4.82
N GLU A 516 14.11 13.46 5.86
CA GLU A 516 15.22 14.43 5.75
C GLU A 516 16.54 13.76 5.34
N ALA A 517 16.76 12.51 5.76
CA ALA A 517 17.92 11.73 5.33
C ALA A 517 17.83 11.29 3.87
N ALA A 518 16.62 10.99 3.37
CA ALA A 518 16.41 10.51 2.01
C ALA A 518 16.27 11.64 0.97
N PHE A 519 15.79 12.80 1.40
CA PHE A 519 15.42 13.93 0.55
C PHE A 519 16.09 15.21 1.07
N PRO A 520 17.20 15.66 0.45
CA PRO A 520 17.92 16.87 0.88
C PRO A 520 17.09 18.18 0.83
N ASP A 521 15.98 18.14 0.10
CA ASP A 521 14.98 19.19 -0.06
C ASP A 521 13.74 18.96 0.83
N CYS A 522 13.76 17.98 1.73
CA CYS A 522 12.89 17.94 2.90
C CYS A 522 13.52 18.80 4.00
N VAL A 523 12.85 19.91 4.35
CA VAL A 523 13.43 20.94 5.24
C VAL A 523 12.44 21.34 6.32
N VAL A 524 12.83 21.22 7.59
CA VAL A 524 12.06 21.70 8.74
C VAL A 524 12.81 22.82 9.45
N ARG A 525 12.16 23.96 9.63
CA ARG A 525 12.81 25.21 10.07
C ARG A 525 13.02 25.33 11.56
N THR A 526 12.17 24.71 12.38
CA THR A 526 12.18 24.89 13.84
C THR A 526 12.06 23.56 14.56
N ASN A 527 12.65 23.48 15.76
CA ASN A 527 12.51 22.32 16.63
C ASN A 527 11.06 22.13 17.11
N GLU A 528 10.30 23.22 17.24
CA GLU A 528 8.87 23.17 17.53
C GLU A 528 8.09 22.49 16.40
N ALA A 529 8.32 22.87 15.13
CA ALA A 529 7.68 22.22 13.98
C ALA A 529 8.06 20.75 13.88
N ARG A 530 9.32 20.39 14.19
CA ARG A 530 9.76 18.99 14.28
C ARG A 530 8.98 18.23 15.34
N ALA A 531 8.91 18.76 16.56
CA ALA A 531 8.17 18.13 17.66
C ALA A 531 6.69 17.95 17.33
N LEU A 532 6.06 18.93 16.65
CA LEU A 532 4.68 18.83 16.18
C LEU A 532 4.52 17.75 15.11
N LEU A 533 5.40 17.70 14.11
CA LEU A 533 5.35 16.69 13.05
C LEU A 533 5.54 15.27 13.58
N ASP A 534 6.52 15.07 14.46
CA ASP A 534 6.76 13.78 15.11
C ASP A 534 5.58 13.36 16.01
N ALA A 535 4.91 14.33 16.65
CA ALA A 535 3.70 14.07 17.45
C ALA A 535 2.48 13.71 16.58
N LEU A 536 2.23 14.46 15.50
CA LEU A 536 1.06 14.29 14.64
C LEU A 536 1.17 13.04 13.75
N PHE A 537 2.38 12.78 13.26
CA PHE A 537 2.67 11.75 12.25
C PHE A 537 3.88 10.89 12.66
N PRO A 538 3.82 10.22 13.82
CA PRO A 538 4.88 9.30 14.20
C PRO A 538 4.97 8.15 13.18
N ARG A 539 6.17 7.57 13.06
CA ARG A 539 6.30 6.28 12.38
C ARG A 539 5.43 5.26 13.12
N THR A 540 4.57 4.56 12.41
CA THR A 540 3.63 3.60 13.00
C THR A 540 3.30 2.54 11.95
N PRO A 541 3.38 1.24 12.29
CA PRO A 541 3.04 0.18 11.35
C PRO A 541 1.58 0.28 10.92
N SER A 542 1.28 -0.26 9.74
CA SER A 542 -0.08 -0.42 9.25
C SER A 542 -0.30 -1.89 8.87
N ASP A 543 -1.53 -2.37 9.01
CA ASP A 543 -1.93 -3.69 8.54
C ASP A 543 -3.16 -3.54 7.64
N VAL A 544 -2.91 -3.51 6.34
CA VAL A 544 -3.94 -3.33 5.33
C VAL A 544 -4.20 -4.66 4.66
N TRP A 545 -5.30 -5.30 5.08
CA TRP A 545 -5.93 -6.42 4.37
C TRP A 545 -7.23 -5.89 3.73
N PRO A 546 -7.23 -5.50 2.45
CA PRO A 546 -8.42 -4.95 1.82
C PRO A 546 -9.53 -6.01 1.67
N VAL A 547 -10.78 -5.57 1.57
CA VAL A 547 -11.93 -6.43 1.23
C VAL A 547 -12.02 -6.47 -0.29
N LEU A 548 -11.69 -7.61 -0.89
CA LEU A 548 -11.51 -7.77 -2.33
C LEU A 548 -12.36 -8.91 -2.87
#